data_AF-A7TGX2-F1
#
_entry.id   AF-A7TGX2-F1
#
_cell.length_a   1.000
_cell.length_b   1.000
_cell.length_c   1.000
_cell.angle_alpha   90.00
_cell.angle_beta   90.00
_cell.angle_gamma   90.00
#
_symmetry.space_group_name_H-M   'P 1'
#
loop_
_entity.id
_entity.type
_entity.pdbx_description
1 polymer ?
#
loop_
_entity_poly.entity_id
_entity_poly.type
_entity_poly.pdbx_seq_one_letter_code
_entity_poly.pdbx_strand_id
1 'polypeptide(L)'
;MTSVPNSITSSVTSTASNQVSASVDRMRRDNINERIQELLTLIPVDFFQEYYRNTSSNDSSSNLNEGTSGSNTPKLKGTGTKDGKPNKGQILTQAVEYVSYLQNQIDTKNREEVDLIAKIQELSKKKGHIVNDINLDHTSAEEMLAKIGVGPLSEQYESNEASSTPQQIGQQ
;
A
#
# COMPACT_ATOMS: atom_id res chain seq x y z
N MET A 1 -35.63 63.77 24.76
CA MET A 1 -36.30 62.49 24.45
C MET A 1 -35.90 62.08 23.05
N THR A 2 -34.90 61.21 22.90
CA THR A 2 -34.50 60.64 21.60
C THR A 2 -34.12 59.20 21.85
N SER A 3 -35.04 58.29 21.50
CA SER A 3 -34.93 56.85 21.61
C SER A 3 -33.90 56.31 20.60
N VAL A 4 -32.87 55.64 21.10
CA VAL A 4 -31.92 54.84 20.32
C VAL A 4 -32.62 53.55 19.84
N PRO A 5 -32.43 53.11 18.59
CA PRO A 5 -32.99 51.85 18.13
C PRO A 5 -32.15 50.67 18.64
N ASN A 6 -32.82 49.68 19.24
CA ASN A 6 -32.21 48.41 19.62
C ASN A 6 -31.66 47.70 18.38
N SER A 7 -30.34 47.53 18.33
CA SER A 7 -29.69 46.59 17.41
C SER A 7 -30.01 45.17 17.87
N ILE A 8 -30.86 44.49 17.11
CA ILE A 8 -31.16 43.07 17.28
C ILE A 8 -29.91 42.33 16.80
N THR A 9 -29.06 41.90 17.74
CA THR A 9 -27.94 41.00 17.43
C THR A 9 -28.54 39.65 17.07
N SER A 10 -28.66 39.38 15.78
CA SER A 10 -29.04 38.08 15.23
C SER A 10 -27.87 37.09 15.35
N SER A 11 -27.62 36.62 16.56
CA SER A 11 -26.80 35.43 16.81
C SER A 11 -27.64 34.18 16.55
N VAL A 12 -27.87 33.89 15.27
CA VAL A 12 -28.26 32.54 14.83
C VAL A 12 -27.00 31.69 14.84
N THR A 13 -26.93 30.90 15.90
CA THR A 13 -25.89 29.95 16.28
C THR A 13 -25.66 28.90 15.18
N SER A 14 -24.65 29.09 14.32
CA SER A 14 -24.15 28.12 13.33
C SER A 14 -23.43 26.91 13.95
N THR A 15 -23.89 26.42 15.11
CA THR A 15 -23.16 25.42 15.91
C THR A 15 -23.49 23.99 15.49
N ALA A 16 -24.67 23.73 14.91
CA ALA A 16 -25.06 22.38 14.48
C ALA A 16 -24.23 21.87 13.29
N SER A 17 -24.00 22.72 12.28
CA SER A 17 -23.18 22.39 11.11
C SER A 17 -21.71 22.17 11.48
N ASN A 18 -21.14 23.01 12.35
CA ASN A 18 -19.75 22.85 12.82
C ASN A 18 -19.53 21.57 13.66
N GLN A 19 -20.53 21.13 14.44
CA GLN A 19 -20.44 19.88 15.21
C GLN A 19 -20.44 18.65 14.31
N VAL A 20 -21.29 18.64 13.26
CA VAL A 20 -21.33 17.55 12.28
C VAL A 20 -20.01 17.49 11.50
N SER A 21 -19.48 18.64 11.05
CA SER A 21 -18.17 18.70 10.38
C SER A 21 -17.04 18.19 11.27
N ALA A 22 -17.00 18.59 12.55
CA ALA A 22 -15.98 18.12 13.49
C ALA A 22 -16.07 16.60 13.76
N SER A 23 -17.28 16.05 13.80
CA SER A 23 -17.52 14.60 13.93
C SER A 23 -17.01 13.84 12.70
N VAL A 24 -17.37 14.30 11.50
CA VAL A 24 -16.91 13.71 10.23
C VAL A 24 -15.38 13.79 10.13
N ASP A 25 -14.77 14.93 10.47
CA ASP A 25 -13.32 15.08 10.46
C ASP A 25 -12.63 14.12 11.44
N ARG A 26 -13.26 13.88 12.60
CA ARG A 26 -12.78 12.89 13.55
C ARG A 26 -12.86 11.48 12.97
N MET A 27 -13.99 11.10 12.38
CA MET A 27 -14.14 9.79 11.71
C MET A 27 -13.13 9.60 10.58
N ARG A 28 -12.89 10.64 9.76
CA ARG A 28 -11.87 10.60 8.70
C ARG A 28 -10.46 10.39 9.26
N ARG A 29 -10.10 11.11 10.34
CA ARG A 29 -8.81 10.93 11.01
C ARG A 29 -8.66 9.53 11.59
N ASP A 30 -9.70 9.00 12.21
CA ASP A 30 -9.67 7.67 12.83
C ASP A 30 -9.55 6.58 11.76
N ASN A 31 -10.29 6.68 10.64
CA ASN A 31 -10.18 5.76 9.52
C ASN A 31 -8.80 5.81 8.85
N ILE A 32 -8.23 7.00 8.63
CA ILE A 32 -6.86 7.12 8.11
C ILE A 32 -5.85 6.47 9.07
N ASN A 33 -6.04 6.65 10.38
CA ASN A 33 -5.16 6.06 11.38
C ASN A 33 -5.22 4.53 11.39
N GLU A 34 -6.42 3.97 11.26
CA GLU A 34 -6.65 2.53 11.12
C GLU A 34 -5.92 1.97 9.90
N ARG A 35 -6.05 2.60 8.73
CA ARG A 35 -5.38 2.16 7.50
C ARG A 35 -3.86 2.22 7.58
N ILE A 36 -3.32 3.24 8.26
CA ILE A 36 -1.86 3.31 8.51
C ILE A 36 -1.41 2.17 9.44
N GLN A 37 -2.23 1.78 10.43
CA GLN A 37 -1.90 0.67 11.32
C GLN A 37 -2.01 -0.69 10.62
N GLU A 38 -3.03 -0.88 9.78
CA GLU A 38 -3.16 -2.06 8.93
C GLU A 38 -1.94 -2.20 8.01
N LEU A 39 -1.51 -1.09 7.39
CA LEU A 39 -0.32 -1.07 6.54
C LEU A 39 0.96 -1.51 7.26
N LEU A 40 1.13 -1.12 8.53
CA LEU A 40 2.25 -1.59 9.35
C LEU A 40 2.24 -3.12 9.53
N THR A 41 1.08 -3.77 9.55
CA THR A 41 0.98 -5.23 9.70
C THR A 41 1.29 -6.01 8.42
N LEU A 42 1.15 -5.37 7.24
CA LEU A 42 1.40 -5.99 5.94
C LEU A 42 2.87 -5.94 5.51
N ILE A 43 3.62 -4.95 5.99
CA ILE A 43 5.03 -4.77 5.65
C ILE A 43 5.88 -5.70 6.51
N PRO A 44 6.79 -6.50 5.92
CA PRO A 44 7.67 -7.38 6.68
C PRO A 44 8.51 -6.61 7.69
N VAL A 45 8.71 -7.21 8.87
CA VAL A 45 9.46 -6.60 9.98
C VAL A 45 10.89 -6.22 9.60
N ASP A 46 11.45 -6.89 8.58
CA ASP A 46 12.80 -6.65 8.08
C ASP A 46 12.99 -5.24 7.51
N PHE A 47 11.95 -4.66 6.92
CA PHE A 47 11.96 -3.27 6.44
C PHE A 47 12.05 -2.24 7.58
N PHE A 48 11.82 -2.66 8.82
CA PHE A 48 11.93 -1.82 10.01
C PHE A 48 13.19 -2.10 10.86
N GLN A 49 14.15 -2.92 10.38
CA GLN A 49 15.35 -3.26 11.14
C GLN A 49 16.17 -2.02 11.52
N GLU A 50 16.40 -1.09 10.59
CA GLU A 50 17.15 0.15 10.88
C GLU A 50 16.44 1.00 11.94
N TYR A 51 15.10 0.99 11.95
CA TYR A 51 14.30 1.63 12.98
C TYR A 51 14.50 0.98 14.37
N TYR A 52 14.39 -0.34 14.45
CA TYR A 52 14.55 -1.06 15.72
C TYR A 52 15.99 -0.99 16.25
N ARG A 53 16.99 -0.94 15.35
CA ARG A 53 18.40 -0.75 15.71
C ARG A 53 18.65 0.62 16.35
N ASN A 54 18.08 1.67 15.78
CA ASN A 54 18.24 3.03 16.29
C ASN A 54 17.47 3.28 17.60
N THR A 55 16.40 2.50 17.84
CA THR A 55 15.67 2.54 19.12
C THR A 55 16.44 1.83 20.23
N SER A 56 17.02 0.66 19.95
CA SER A 56 17.79 -0.13 20.93
C SER A 56 19.09 0.56 21.37
N SER A 57 19.73 1.30 20.47
CA SER A 57 20.95 2.08 20.74
C SER A 57 20.74 3.23 21.74
N ASN A 58 19.50 3.72 21.87
CA ASN A 58 19.20 4.92 22.65
C ASN A 58 18.96 4.62 24.15
N ASP A 59 18.77 3.34 24.52
CA ASP A 59 18.57 2.90 25.90
C ASP A 59 19.88 2.50 26.59
N SER A 60 20.97 2.30 25.82
CA SER A 60 22.30 1.91 26.34
C SER A 60 23.32 3.06 26.40
N SER A 61 22.94 4.31 26.14
CA SER A 61 23.85 5.45 26.23
C SER A 61 23.41 6.45 27.31
N SER A 62 23.49 6.02 28.57
CA SER A 62 23.85 6.94 29.64
C SER A 62 25.23 7.52 29.31
N ASN A 63 25.31 8.84 29.16
CA ASN A 63 26.51 9.68 29.22
C ASN A 63 27.83 9.05 28.76
N LEU A 64 28.37 9.49 27.61
CA LEU A 64 29.74 9.96 27.48
C LEU A 64 29.84 10.78 26.18
N ASN A 65 30.33 12.01 26.33
CA ASN A 65 30.48 12.99 25.26
C ASN A 65 31.76 12.74 24.46
N GLU A 66 31.78 13.28 23.23
CA GLU A 66 32.95 13.72 22.45
C GLU A 66 33.66 12.73 21.49
N GLY A 67 33.76 13.13 20.22
CA GLY A 67 34.77 12.64 19.27
C GLY A 67 34.30 12.16 17.88
N THR A 68 34.15 13.09 16.94
CA THR A 68 34.59 13.02 15.52
C THR A 68 34.57 11.69 14.74
N SER A 69 33.75 11.60 13.67
CA SER A 69 34.20 11.37 12.26
C SER A 69 33.03 11.09 11.32
N GLY A 70 33.18 11.58 10.09
CA GLY A 70 32.12 11.75 9.10
C GLY A 70 31.42 10.48 8.62
N SER A 71 30.10 10.61 8.48
CA SER A 71 29.32 9.90 7.47
C SER A 71 28.14 10.80 7.10
N ASN A 72 28.07 11.19 5.83
CA ASN A 72 26.99 11.98 5.26
C ASN A 72 25.75 11.11 5.04
N THR A 73 25.15 10.63 6.12
CA THR A 73 23.79 10.09 6.08
C THR A 73 22.91 10.96 6.98
N PRO A 74 21.72 11.40 6.52
CA PRO A 74 20.86 12.23 7.34
C PRO A 74 20.43 11.39 8.54
N LYS A 75 21.00 11.70 9.71
CA LYS A 75 20.59 11.17 11.01
C LYS A 75 19.10 11.49 11.21
N LEU A 76 18.24 10.54 10.90
CA LEU A 76 16.85 10.52 11.33
C LEU A 76 16.84 10.26 12.84
N LYS A 77 16.98 11.33 13.61
CA LYS A 77 16.90 11.34 15.07
C LYS A 77 15.64 10.62 15.52
N GLY A 78 15.78 9.69 16.48
CA GLY A 78 14.77 8.75 16.96
C GLY A 78 13.37 9.37 17.07
N THR A 79 12.49 8.94 16.17
CA THR A 79 11.12 9.46 15.96
C THR A 79 10.08 8.36 16.24
N GLY A 80 10.42 7.36 17.05
CA GLY A 80 9.45 6.37 17.53
C GLY A 80 8.34 7.02 18.36
N THR A 81 7.12 6.49 18.28
CA THR A 81 6.06 6.86 19.23
C THR A 81 6.42 6.33 20.62
N LYS A 82 5.75 6.82 21.68
CA LYS A 82 6.00 6.41 23.08
C LYS A 82 5.93 4.88 23.30
N ASP A 83 5.33 4.15 22.37
CA ASP A 83 5.14 2.70 22.40
C ASP A 83 6.28 1.90 21.73
N GLY A 84 7.34 2.58 21.24
CA GLY A 84 8.43 1.92 20.52
C GLY A 84 8.04 1.42 19.12
N LYS A 85 6.90 1.90 18.59
CA LYS A 85 6.40 1.58 17.26
C LYS A 85 6.86 2.64 16.24
N PRO A 86 7.10 2.26 14.97
CA PRO A 86 7.50 3.20 13.94
C PRO A 86 6.46 4.30 13.73
N ASN A 87 6.93 5.51 13.43
CA ASN A 87 6.07 6.67 13.18
C ASN A 87 5.25 6.49 11.91
N LYS A 88 4.11 7.19 11.78
CA LYS A 88 3.31 7.29 10.55
C LYS A 88 4.18 7.59 9.33
N GLY A 89 5.10 8.56 9.44
CA GLY A 89 6.02 8.88 8.34
C GLY A 89 6.90 7.70 7.94
N GLN A 90 7.42 6.97 8.93
CA GLN A 90 8.27 5.79 8.69
C GLN A 90 7.48 4.63 8.10
N ILE A 91 6.26 4.37 8.59
CA ILE A 91 5.37 3.35 8.04
C ILE A 91 5.09 3.63 6.56
N LEU A 92 4.77 4.88 6.22
CA LEU A 92 4.49 5.28 4.84
C LEU A 92 5.73 5.18 3.95
N THR A 93 6.89 5.62 4.42
CA THR A 93 8.15 5.48 3.67
C THR A 93 8.47 4.01 3.39
N GLN A 94 8.38 3.16 4.42
CA GLN A 94 8.66 1.74 4.28
C GLN A 94 7.61 1.01 3.44
N ALA A 95 6.37 1.47 3.44
CA ALA A 95 5.33 0.96 2.55
C ALA A 95 5.70 1.18 1.08
N VAL A 96 6.16 2.38 0.73
CA VAL A 96 6.58 2.71 -0.64
C VAL A 96 7.76 1.84 -1.04
N GLU A 97 8.76 1.71 -0.16
CA GLU A 97 9.93 0.87 -0.39
C GLU A 97 9.54 -0.60 -0.61
N TYR A 98 8.62 -1.13 0.21
CA TYR A 98 8.13 -2.50 0.08
C TYR A 98 7.35 -2.73 -1.22
N VAL A 99 6.50 -1.78 -1.63
CA VAL A 99 5.79 -1.87 -2.92
C VAL A 99 6.78 -1.89 -4.08
N SER A 100 7.79 -1.01 -4.08
CA SER A 100 8.84 -1.02 -5.11
C SER A 100 9.64 -2.33 -5.11
N TYR A 101 9.91 -2.89 -3.94
CA TYR A 101 10.54 -4.20 -3.82
C TYR A 101 9.69 -5.31 -4.43
N LEU A 102 8.38 -5.36 -4.12
CA LEU A 102 7.46 -6.34 -4.69
C LEU A 102 7.35 -6.20 -6.21
N GLN A 103 7.28 -4.98 -6.74
CA GLN A 103 7.28 -4.71 -8.18
C GLN A 103 8.55 -5.28 -8.84
N ASN A 104 9.73 -4.98 -8.29
CA ASN A 104 10.99 -5.51 -8.82
C ASN A 104 11.07 -7.04 -8.74
N GLN A 105 10.54 -7.65 -7.67
CA GLN A 105 10.47 -9.10 -7.56
C GLN A 105 9.57 -9.71 -8.62
N ILE A 106 8.38 -9.13 -8.85
CA ILE A 106 7.46 -9.57 -9.90
C ILE A 106 8.16 -9.49 -11.26
N ASP A 107 8.81 -8.37 -11.58
CA ASP A 107 9.52 -8.19 -12.85
C ASP A 107 10.65 -9.19 -13.03
N THR A 108 11.40 -9.48 -11.97
CA THR A 108 12.50 -10.47 -12.01
C THR A 108 11.94 -11.86 -12.30
N LYS A 109 10.89 -12.27 -11.57
CA LYS A 109 10.28 -13.59 -11.77
C LYS A 109 9.59 -13.71 -13.12
N ASN A 110 8.98 -12.63 -13.60
CA ASN A 110 8.38 -12.59 -14.94
C ASN A 110 9.44 -12.83 -16.02
N ARG A 111 10.62 -12.21 -15.91
CA ARG A 111 11.75 -12.45 -16.84
C ARG A 111 12.23 -13.90 -16.79
N GLU A 112 12.43 -14.44 -15.60
CA GLU A 112 12.83 -15.85 -15.41
C GLU A 112 11.81 -16.81 -16.01
N GLU A 113 10.52 -16.53 -15.85
CA GLU A 113 9.43 -17.32 -16.41
C GLU A 113 9.44 -17.31 -17.94
N VAL A 114 9.62 -16.14 -18.57
CA VAL A 114 9.75 -16.01 -20.02
C VAL A 114 10.93 -16.84 -20.55
N ASP A 115 12.09 -16.75 -19.89
CA ASP A 115 13.27 -17.54 -20.28
C ASP A 115 13.00 -19.04 -20.19
N LEU A 116 12.26 -19.47 -19.15
CA LEU A 116 11.90 -20.87 -18.94
C LEU A 116 10.89 -21.37 -19.99
N ILE A 117 9.88 -20.56 -20.31
CA ILE A 117 8.91 -20.84 -21.37
C ILE A 117 9.63 -21.00 -22.71
N ALA A 118 10.52 -20.07 -23.06
CA ALA A 118 11.30 -20.14 -24.30
C ALA A 118 12.14 -21.42 -24.38
N LYS A 119 12.79 -21.81 -23.27
CA LYS A 119 13.56 -23.04 -23.18
C LYS A 119 12.70 -24.30 -23.31
N ILE A 120 11.51 -24.31 -22.71
CA ILE A 120 10.56 -25.42 -22.82
C ILE A 120 10.08 -25.55 -24.27
N GLN A 121 9.74 -24.43 -24.94
CA GLN A 121 9.35 -24.41 -26.34
C GLN A 121 10.48 -24.94 -27.25
N GLU A 122 11.73 -24.54 -27.02
CA GLU A 122 12.89 -25.04 -27.75
C GLU A 122 13.05 -26.55 -27.60
N LEU A 123 12.98 -27.05 -26.36
CA LEU A 123 13.12 -28.49 -26.06
C LEU A 123 11.96 -29.31 -26.61
N SER A 124 10.74 -28.80 -26.51
CA SER A 124 9.52 -29.38 -27.09
C SER A 124 9.68 -29.57 -28.61
N LYS A 125 10.13 -28.52 -29.30
CA LYS A 125 10.42 -28.56 -30.75
C LYS A 125 11.51 -29.58 -31.09
N LYS A 126 12.58 -29.65 -30.30
CA LYS A 126 13.69 -30.58 -30.53
C LYS A 126 13.30 -32.05 -30.30
N LYS A 127 12.46 -32.32 -29.30
CA LYS A 127 12.02 -33.67 -28.95
C LYS A 127 10.80 -34.13 -29.77
N GLY A 128 10.12 -33.22 -30.46
CA GLY A 128 8.92 -33.51 -31.24
C GLY A 128 7.71 -33.87 -30.37
N HIS A 129 7.69 -33.45 -29.11
CA HIS A 129 6.60 -33.73 -28.17
C HIS A 129 5.90 -32.42 -27.81
N ILE A 130 4.61 -32.31 -28.13
CA ILE A 130 3.80 -31.14 -27.79
C ILE A 130 3.47 -31.19 -26.30
N VAL A 131 3.74 -30.11 -25.57
CA VAL A 131 3.36 -29.95 -24.16
C VAL A 131 2.05 -29.17 -24.14
N ASN A 132 0.93 -29.85 -23.88
CA ASN A 132 -0.39 -29.22 -23.77
C ASN A 132 -0.83 -28.98 -22.32
N ASP A 133 -0.10 -29.53 -21.35
CA ASP A 133 -0.50 -29.54 -19.95
C ASP A 133 -0.11 -28.25 -19.21
N ILE A 134 0.59 -27.33 -19.87
CA ILE A 134 1.16 -26.11 -19.28
C ILE A 134 0.87 -24.93 -20.20
N ASN A 135 0.46 -23.79 -19.63
CA ASN A 135 0.36 -22.55 -20.38
C ASN A 135 1.77 -22.06 -20.78
N LEU A 136 2.00 -21.94 -22.08
CA LEU A 136 3.26 -21.45 -22.67
C LEU A 136 3.07 -20.12 -23.41
N ASP A 137 1.86 -19.58 -23.41
CA ASP A 137 1.50 -18.40 -24.19
C ASP A 137 1.57 -17.12 -23.34
N HIS A 138 1.25 -17.22 -22.06
CA HIS A 138 1.22 -16.10 -21.11
C HIS A 138 1.97 -16.43 -19.83
N THR A 139 2.58 -15.42 -19.22
CA THR A 139 3.19 -15.59 -17.90
C THR A 139 2.15 -15.48 -16.81
N SER A 140 2.46 -16.08 -15.66
CA SER A 140 1.64 -16.00 -14.45
C SER A 140 1.34 -14.56 -14.02
N ALA A 141 2.28 -13.63 -14.27
CA ALA A 141 2.11 -12.21 -13.99
C ALA A 141 1.05 -11.57 -14.91
N GLU A 142 1.05 -11.88 -16.21
CA GLU A 142 0.07 -11.36 -17.16
C GLU A 142 -1.35 -11.85 -16.85
N GLU A 143 -1.51 -13.11 -16.47
CA GLU A 143 -2.80 -13.67 -16.04
C GLU A 143 -3.34 -12.99 -14.78
N MET A 144 -2.47 -12.79 -13.78
CA MET A 144 -2.88 -12.16 -12.52
C MET A 144 -3.17 -10.67 -12.67
N LEU A 145 -2.42 -9.96 -13.52
CA LEU A 145 -2.72 -8.57 -13.87
C LEU A 145 -4.08 -8.48 -14.57
N ALA A 146 -4.37 -9.40 -15.50
CA ALA A 146 -5.65 -9.46 -16.19
C ALA A 146 -6.82 -9.61 -15.21
N LYS A 147 -6.68 -10.48 -14.21
CA LYS A 147 -7.69 -10.67 -13.15
C LYS A 147 -7.95 -9.41 -12.32
N ILE A 148 -6.94 -8.56 -12.15
CA ILE A 148 -7.06 -7.27 -11.45
C ILE A 148 -7.60 -6.18 -12.40
N GLY A 149 -7.80 -6.48 -13.69
CA GLY A 149 -8.26 -5.53 -14.70
C GLY A 149 -7.14 -4.70 -15.31
N VAL A 150 -5.89 -5.15 -15.22
CA VAL A 150 -4.69 -4.41 -15.67
C VAL A 150 -3.97 -5.21 -16.76
N GLY A 151 -3.45 -4.53 -17.78
CA GLY A 151 -2.66 -5.13 -18.85
C GLY A 151 -3.49 -5.59 -20.06
N PRO A 152 -2.84 -6.11 -21.12
CA PRO A 152 -3.49 -6.39 -22.40
C PRO A 152 -4.46 -7.58 -22.37
N LEU A 153 -4.31 -8.50 -21.41
CA LEU A 153 -5.17 -9.67 -21.26
C LEU A 153 -6.44 -9.39 -20.45
N SER A 154 -6.59 -8.20 -19.85
CA SER A 154 -7.76 -7.89 -19.01
C SER A 154 -9.07 -7.86 -19.80
N GLU A 155 -9.05 -7.37 -21.05
CA GLU A 155 -10.23 -7.29 -21.93
C GLU A 155 -10.85 -8.68 -22.20
N GLN A 156 -10.01 -9.72 -22.27
CA GLN A 156 -10.45 -11.11 -22.48
C GLN A 156 -11.10 -11.70 -21.23
N TYR A 157 -10.69 -11.26 -20.04
CA TYR A 157 -11.31 -11.68 -18.78
C TYR A 157 -12.64 -10.97 -18.51
N GLU A 158 -12.74 -9.66 -18.78
CA GLU A 158 -14.00 -8.91 -18.62
C GLU A 158 -15.12 -9.47 -19.51
N SER A 159 -14.80 -9.86 -20.75
CA SER A 159 -15.77 -10.45 -21.68
C SER A 159 -16.22 -11.87 -21.29
N ASN A 160 -15.34 -12.66 -20.67
CA ASN A 160 -15.70 -13.98 -20.13
C ASN A 160 -16.52 -13.90 -18.83
N GLU A 161 -16.28 -12.92 -17.96
CA GLU A 161 -17.18 -12.68 -16.80
C GLU A 161 -18.54 -12.13 -17.23
N ALA A 162 -18.59 -11.20 -18.19
CA ALA A 162 -19.85 -10.62 -18.66
C ALA A 162 -20.78 -11.66 -19.30
N SER A 163 -20.23 -12.69 -19.97
CA SER A 163 -21.00 -13.79 -20.56
C SER A 163 -21.42 -14.87 -19.56
N SER A 164 -20.87 -14.87 -18.35
CA SER A 164 -21.15 -15.86 -17.30
C SER A 164 -22.27 -15.46 -16.34
N THR A 165 -22.90 -14.29 -16.51
CA THR A 165 -24.04 -13.87 -15.70
C THR A 165 -25.28 -14.67 -16.09
N PRO A 166 -25.83 -15.56 -15.26
CA PRO A 166 -27.07 -16.25 -15.59
C PRO A 166 -28.20 -15.21 -15.61
N GLN A 167 -28.85 -15.05 -16.76
CA GLN A 167 -30.15 -14.39 -16.83
C GLN A 167 -31.06 -15.05 -15.78
N GLN A 168 -31.45 -14.30 -14.76
CA GLN A 168 -32.54 -14.71 -13.88
C GLN A 168 -33.78 -14.89 -14.76
N ILE A 169 -34.11 -16.16 -14.99
CA ILE A 169 -35.36 -16.61 -15.57
C ILE A 169 -36.47 -16.09 -14.67
N GLY A 170 -37.22 -15.10 -15.15
CA GLY A 170 -38.53 -14.80 -14.60
C GLY A 170 -39.47 -15.96 -14.91
N GLN A 171 -39.97 -16.63 -13.87
CA GLN A 171 -41.20 -17.44 -13.75
C GLN A 171 -41.37 -17.68 -12.23
N GLN A 172 -42.48 -17.46 -11.54
CA GLN A 172 -43.90 -17.21 -11.86
C GLN A 172 -44.47 -16.22 -10.83
#